data_AF-A0A1E7L380-F1
#
_entry.id   AF-A0A1E7L380-F1
#
_cell.length_a   1.000
_cell.length_b   1.000
_cell.length_c   1.000
_cell.angle_alpha   90.00
_cell.angle_beta   90.00
_cell.angle_gamma   90.00
#
_symmetry.space_group_name_H-M   'P 1'
#
loop_
_entity.id
_entity.type
_entity.pdbx_description
1 polymer ?
#
loop_
_entity_poly.entity_id
_entity_poly.type
_entity_poly.pdbx_seq_one_letter_code
_entity_poly.pdbx_strand_id
1 'polypeptide(L)'
;MRATMSQLRRDLRCPPGKALHWKDHVKTYSRRQHVAQTLAQLSGVQIIYVVVEKAAIPAQAGMRQNHAVFYNFAAGITMERMLLSARDWPGGPRDVVVRFGHVRGFDHRTTRSYFNIKRQTGPGWLPWQRLHGDVKFEDQAKWDGLQAADQYAGMLSAAIRPDQFGGFEAAHLLAIRHQLRRINGVSWSYGFKYLGNDVTMTGMPWWPTGGL
;
A
#
# COMPACT_ATOMS: atom_id res chain seq x y z
N MET A 1 14.19 -4.34 -7.92
CA MET A 1 12.95 -3.64 -8.36
C MET A 1 12.91 -3.39 -9.86
N ARG A 2 13.70 -2.49 -10.45
CA ARG A 2 13.64 -2.15 -11.90
C ARG A 2 13.70 -3.37 -12.83
N ALA A 3 14.71 -4.23 -12.64
CA ALA A 3 14.86 -5.44 -13.45
C ALA A 3 13.64 -6.37 -13.34
N THR A 4 13.16 -6.59 -12.12
CA THR A 4 11.97 -7.39 -11.80
C THR A 4 10.71 -6.86 -12.48
N MET A 5 10.46 -5.54 -12.41
CA MET A 5 9.29 -4.93 -13.06
C MET A 5 9.38 -5.01 -14.59
N SER A 6 10.58 -4.85 -15.15
CA SER A 6 10.81 -5.04 -16.58
C SER A 6 10.58 -6.49 -17.02
N GLN A 7 10.97 -7.47 -16.21
CA GLN A 7 10.68 -8.89 -16.47
C GLN A 7 9.17 -9.15 -16.46
N LEU A 8 8.47 -8.71 -15.40
CA LEU A 8 7.02 -8.88 -15.29
C LEU A 8 6.25 -8.24 -16.45
N ARG A 9 6.67 -7.06 -16.92
CA ARG A 9 6.08 -6.43 -18.11
C ARG A 9 6.23 -7.31 -19.35
N ARG A 10 7.39 -7.94 -19.56
CA ARG A 10 7.60 -8.88 -20.68
C ARG A 10 6.74 -10.13 -20.54
N ASP A 11 6.79 -10.78 -19.38
CA ASP A 11 6.07 -12.03 -19.12
C ASP A 11 4.56 -11.88 -19.31
N LEU A 12 4.01 -10.76 -18.84
CA LEU A 12 2.59 -10.45 -18.92
C LEU A 12 2.18 -9.78 -20.23
N ARG A 13 3.13 -9.62 -21.17
CA ARG A 13 2.93 -8.99 -22.48
C ARG A 13 2.30 -7.60 -22.35
N CYS A 14 2.79 -6.81 -21.38
CA CYS A 14 2.37 -5.43 -21.20
C CYS A 14 2.77 -4.61 -22.44
N PRO A 15 1.85 -3.88 -23.08
CA PRO A 15 2.16 -3.10 -24.27
C PRO A 15 3.30 -2.09 -24.02
N PRO A 16 4.19 -1.85 -25.00
CA PRO A 16 5.22 -0.82 -24.88
C PRO A 16 4.63 0.54 -24.50
N GLY A 17 5.30 1.22 -23.56
CA GLY A 17 4.85 2.53 -23.07
C GLY A 17 3.69 2.49 -22.07
N LYS A 18 3.09 1.32 -21.78
CA LYS A 18 2.07 1.19 -20.72
C LYS A 18 2.68 0.75 -19.39
N ALA A 19 2.09 1.26 -18.31
CA ALA A 19 2.38 0.78 -16.96
C ALA A 19 1.83 -0.64 -16.78
N LEU A 20 2.57 -1.48 -16.05
CA LEU A 20 1.99 -2.71 -15.52
C LEU A 20 0.95 -2.34 -14.46
N HIS A 21 -0.31 -2.72 -14.71
CA HIS A 21 -1.46 -2.46 -13.86
C HIS A 21 -2.17 -3.77 -13.50
N TRP A 22 -2.46 -3.97 -12.23
CA TRP A 22 -3.03 -5.20 -11.68
C TRP A 22 -4.32 -5.61 -12.40
N LYS A 23 -5.27 -4.67 -12.48
CA LYS A 23 -6.60 -4.91 -13.08
C LYS A 23 -6.52 -5.25 -14.57
N ASP A 24 -5.55 -4.68 -15.28
CA ASP A 24 -5.51 -4.76 -16.74
C ASP A 24 -4.67 -5.95 -17.23
N HIS A 25 -3.61 -6.28 -16.49
CA HIS A 25 -2.62 -7.25 -16.93
C HIS A 25 -2.58 -8.51 -16.06
N VAL A 26 -3.07 -8.47 -14.81
CA VAL A 26 -2.95 -9.55 -13.81
C VAL A 26 -4.33 -10.15 -13.47
N LYS A 27 -5.09 -10.46 -14.52
CA LYS A 27 -6.51 -10.82 -14.41
C LYS A 27 -6.77 -12.24 -13.91
N THR A 28 -5.90 -13.19 -14.25
CA THR A 28 -6.08 -14.61 -13.93
C THR A 28 -5.28 -15.02 -12.70
N TYR A 29 -5.74 -16.07 -12.01
CA TYR A 29 -5.02 -16.64 -10.87
C TYR A 29 -3.55 -16.94 -11.19
N SER A 30 -3.27 -17.59 -12.32
CA SER A 30 -1.90 -17.93 -12.75
C SER A 30 -0.99 -16.71 -12.92
N ARG A 31 -1.53 -15.60 -13.45
CA ARG A 31 -0.79 -14.35 -13.58
C ARG A 31 -0.53 -13.70 -12.22
N ARG A 32 -1.52 -13.73 -11.33
CA ARG A 32 -1.38 -13.22 -9.95
C ARG A 32 -0.33 -14.01 -9.18
N GLN A 33 -0.35 -15.34 -9.32
CA GLN A 33 0.62 -16.25 -8.73
C GLN A 33 2.04 -15.96 -9.24
N HIS A 34 2.22 -15.79 -10.56
CA HIS A 34 3.51 -15.45 -11.16
C HIS A 34 4.05 -14.11 -10.61
N VAL A 35 3.21 -13.09 -10.55
CA VAL A 35 3.56 -11.77 -9.99
C VAL A 35 3.94 -11.88 -8.51
N ALA A 36 3.15 -12.59 -7.71
CA ALA A 36 3.40 -12.79 -6.28
C ALA A 36 4.73 -13.51 -6.03
N GLN A 37 4.97 -14.63 -6.72
CA GLN A 37 6.22 -15.39 -6.63
C GLN A 37 7.43 -14.56 -7.05
N THR A 38 7.30 -13.79 -8.13
CA THR A 38 8.39 -12.94 -8.64
C THR A 38 8.71 -11.80 -7.68
N LEU A 39 7.69 -11.12 -7.13
CA LEU A 39 7.89 -10.02 -6.19
C LEU A 39 8.33 -10.50 -4.80
N ALA A 40 7.94 -11.70 -4.38
CA ALA A 40 8.39 -12.32 -3.14
C ALA A 40 9.92 -12.48 -3.05
N GLN A 41 10.61 -12.58 -4.19
CA GLN A 41 12.08 -12.71 -4.25
C GLN A 41 12.82 -11.38 -4.07
N LEU A 42 12.11 -10.24 -4.04
CA LEU A 42 12.75 -8.95 -3.82
C LEU A 42 13.28 -8.85 -2.39
N SER A 43 14.58 -8.62 -2.26
CA SER A 43 15.24 -8.25 -1.00
C SER A 43 15.20 -6.74 -0.77
N GLY A 44 15.27 -6.32 0.50
CA GLY A 44 15.35 -4.91 0.87
C GLY A 44 14.07 -4.10 0.63
N VAL A 45 12.93 -4.76 0.45
CA VAL A 45 11.61 -4.13 0.31
C VAL A 45 10.84 -4.30 1.62
N GLN A 46 10.20 -3.22 2.08
CA GLN A 46 9.20 -3.26 3.14
C GLN A 46 7.84 -2.85 2.59
N ILE A 47 6.82 -3.66 2.87
CA ILE A 47 5.44 -3.40 2.49
C ILE A 47 4.70 -2.88 3.70
N ILE A 48 3.89 -1.83 3.46
CA ILE A 48 2.98 -1.25 4.43
C ILE A 48 1.62 -1.15 3.75
N TYR A 49 0.65 -1.87 4.27
CA TYR A 49 -0.76 -1.69 3.92
C TYR A 49 -1.41 -0.74 4.92
N VAL A 50 -2.10 0.28 4.40
CA VAL A 50 -3.05 1.09 5.15
C VAL A 50 -4.43 0.78 4.58
N VAL A 51 -5.27 0.17 5.40
CA VAL A 51 -6.59 -0.30 5.01
C VAL A 51 -7.61 0.44 5.85
N VAL A 52 -8.53 1.13 5.18
CA VAL A 52 -9.62 1.86 5.84
C VAL A 52 -10.94 1.24 5.45
N GLU A 53 -11.67 0.71 6.44
CA GLU A 53 -13.01 0.17 6.27
C GLU A 53 -14.02 1.32 6.26
N LYS A 54 -14.39 1.79 5.07
CA LYS A 54 -15.32 2.93 4.94
C LYS A 54 -16.67 2.67 5.61
N ALA A 55 -17.12 1.41 5.66
CA ALA A 55 -18.37 1.02 6.30
C ALA A 55 -18.36 1.20 7.83
N ALA A 56 -17.19 1.07 8.46
CA ALA A 56 -16.99 1.28 9.90
C ALA A 56 -16.98 2.76 10.31
N ILE A 57 -16.87 3.69 9.36
CA ILE A 57 -16.95 5.13 9.63
C ILE A 57 -18.43 5.52 9.80
N PRO A 58 -18.83 6.24 10.87
CA PRO A 58 -20.21 6.67 11.05
C PRO A 58 -20.77 7.40 9.81
N ALA A 59 -22.02 7.12 9.43
CA ALA A 59 -22.67 7.67 8.22
C ALA A 59 -22.67 9.21 8.18
N GLN A 60 -22.78 9.84 9.35
CA GLN A 60 -22.82 11.29 9.53
C GLN A 60 -21.42 11.94 9.57
N ALA A 61 -20.36 11.15 9.66
CA ALA A 61 -19.01 11.70 9.69
C ALA A 61 -18.66 12.29 8.33
N GLY A 62 -18.21 13.54 8.30
CA GLY A 62 -17.82 14.23 7.06
C GLY A 62 -16.78 13.46 6.24
N MET A 63 -15.93 12.66 6.90
CA MET A 63 -14.97 11.76 6.24
C MET A 63 -15.63 10.68 5.37
N ARG A 64 -16.82 10.16 5.74
CA ARG A 64 -17.51 9.14 4.95
C ARG A 64 -18.16 9.74 3.69
N GLN A 65 -18.63 10.98 3.81
CA GLN A 65 -19.38 11.69 2.76
C GLN A 65 -18.46 12.41 1.76
N ASN A 66 -17.32 12.91 2.21
CA ASN A 66 -16.38 13.67 1.38
C ASN A 66 -15.20 12.79 0.93
N HIS A 67 -15.16 12.47 -0.36
CA HIS A 67 -14.08 11.67 -0.96
C HIS A 67 -12.69 12.29 -0.79
N ALA A 68 -12.57 13.61 -0.89
CA ALA A 68 -11.30 14.30 -0.70
C ALA A 68 -10.78 14.18 0.74
N VAL A 69 -11.67 14.33 1.72
CA VAL A 69 -11.33 14.17 3.15
C VAL A 69 -10.93 12.72 3.43
N PHE A 70 -11.67 11.74 2.92
CA PHE A 70 -11.33 10.32 3.08
C PHE A 70 -9.96 9.98 2.50
N TYR A 71 -9.70 10.42 1.27
CA TYR A 71 -8.42 10.19 0.61
C TYR A 71 -7.26 10.83 1.38
N ASN A 72 -7.40 12.11 1.75
CA ASN A 72 -6.37 12.84 2.49
C ASN A 72 -6.07 12.16 3.83
N PHE A 73 -7.11 11.71 4.55
CA PHE A 73 -6.95 10.93 5.78
C PHE A 73 -6.13 9.65 5.55
N ALA A 74 -6.53 8.81 4.60
CA ALA A 74 -5.83 7.57 4.30
C ALA A 74 -4.38 7.82 3.84
N ALA A 75 -4.17 8.79 2.95
CA ALA A 75 -2.84 9.20 2.49
C ALA A 75 -1.97 9.73 3.63
N GLY A 76 -2.56 10.46 4.59
CA GLY A 76 -1.89 10.95 5.79
C GLY A 76 -1.38 9.82 6.67
N ILE A 77 -2.22 8.81 6.92
CA ILE A 77 -1.79 7.62 7.68
C ILE A 77 -0.68 6.88 6.93
N THR A 78 -0.79 6.71 5.61
CA THR A 78 0.28 6.10 4.80
C THR A 78 1.58 6.89 4.92
N MET A 79 1.52 8.22 4.88
CA MET A 79 2.68 9.09 5.05
C MET A 79 3.34 8.90 6.42
N GLU A 80 2.55 8.92 7.50
CA GLU A 80 3.05 8.65 8.85
C GLU A 80 3.73 7.29 8.94
N ARG A 81 3.12 6.24 8.38
CA ARG A 81 3.72 4.90 8.40
C ARG A 81 5.03 4.86 7.62
N MET A 82 5.13 5.52 6.47
CA MET A 82 6.39 5.61 5.70
C MET A 82 7.50 6.31 6.49
N LEU A 83 7.19 7.41 7.18
CA LEU A 83 8.14 8.14 8.02
C LEU A 83 8.62 7.29 9.21
N LEU A 84 7.71 6.58 9.87
CA LEU A 84 8.07 5.65 10.95
C LEU A 84 8.96 4.50 10.44
N SER A 85 8.69 3.99 9.25
CA SER A 85 9.54 2.97 8.62
C SER A 85 10.93 3.50 8.28
N ALA A 86 11.03 4.77 7.87
CA ALA A 86 12.31 5.43 7.62
C ALA A 86 13.15 5.51 8.89
N ARG A 87 12.53 5.88 10.02
CA ARG A 87 13.17 5.90 11.34
C ARG A 87 13.63 4.52 11.79
N ASP A 88 12.79 3.50 11.60
CA ASP A 88 13.02 2.14 12.09
C ASP A 88 13.55 1.20 10.99
N TRP A 89 14.24 1.75 9.98
CA TRP A 89 14.67 0.97 8.83
C TRP A 89 15.72 -0.08 9.24
N PRO A 90 15.68 -1.31 8.70
CA PRO A 90 16.69 -2.32 8.97
C PRO A 90 18.11 -1.81 8.64
N GLY A 91 19.02 -1.91 9.60
CA GLY A 91 20.36 -1.34 9.48
C GLY A 91 20.46 0.16 9.81
N GLY A 92 19.43 0.73 10.44
CA GLY A 92 19.43 2.08 11.01
C GLY A 92 18.60 3.09 10.22
N PRO A 93 18.29 4.25 10.85
CA PRO A 93 17.44 5.28 10.26
C PRO A 93 17.87 5.74 8.87
N ARG A 94 16.90 5.99 7.99
CA ARG A 94 17.10 6.49 6.62
C ARG A 94 16.25 7.72 6.37
N ASP A 95 16.67 8.54 5.42
CA ASP A 95 15.82 9.56 4.83
C ASP A 95 15.04 8.96 3.65
N VAL A 96 13.86 9.51 3.37
CA VAL A 96 12.94 8.99 2.35
C VAL A 96 12.50 10.06 1.38
N VAL A 97 12.41 9.68 0.11
CA VAL A 97 11.72 10.46 -0.93
C VAL A 97 10.40 9.78 -1.23
N VAL A 98 9.30 10.49 -1.01
CA VAL A 98 7.95 9.93 -1.11
C VAL A 98 7.29 10.31 -2.43
N ARG A 99 6.72 9.31 -3.09
CA ARG A 99 5.92 9.45 -4.32
C ARG A 99 4.61 8.70 -4.17
N PHE A 100 3.51 9.38 -4.42
CA PHE A 100 2.18 8.79 -4.53
C PHE A 100 1.81 8.62 -6.01
N GLY A 101 1.04 7.57 -6.31
CA GLY A 101 0.40 7.44 -7.60
C GLY A 101 -0.68 8.52 -7.78
N HIS A 102 -0.69 9.17 -8.93
CA HIS A 102 -1.71 10.15 -9.27
C HIS A 102 -3.09 9.49 -9.37
N VAL A 103 -4.06 10.01 -8.62
CA VAL A 103 -5.47 9.61 -8.73
C VAL A 103 -6.18 10.58 -9.67
N ARG A 104 -6.79 10.04 -10.73
CA ARG A 104 -7.53 10.81 -11.73
C ARG A 104 -8.70 11.57 -11.08
N GLY A 105 -8.82 12.85 -11.41
CA GLY A 105 -9.90 13.71 -10.90
C GLY A 105 -9.71 14.18 -9.46
N PHE A 106 -8.53 13.96 -8.87
CA PHE A 106 -8.22 14.38 -7.50
C PHE A 106 -7.27 15.59 -7.48
N ASP A 107 -7.61 16.63 -6.72
CA ASP A 107 -6.72 17.79 -6.53
C ASP A 107 -5.68 17.51 -5.45
N HIS A 108 -4.50 17.06 -5.89
CA HIS A 108 -3.38 16.73 -5.01
C HIS A 108 -2.75 17.94 -4.31
N ARG A 109 -3.10 19.19 -4.67
CA ARG A 109 -2.68 20.37 -3.90
C ARG A 109 -3.29 20.33 -2.50
N THR A 110 -4.54 19.86 -2.38
CA THR A 110 -5.21 19.71 -1.08
C THR A 110 -4.52 18.68 -0.20
N THR A 111 -4.02 17.57 -0.78
CA THR A 111 -3.26 16.56 -0.05
C THR A 111 -1.91 17.08 0.42
N ARG A 112 -1.22 17.88 -0.41
CA ARG A 112 0.03 18.55 0.00
C ARG A 112 -0.21 19.51 1.16
N SER A 113 -1.25 20.35 1.08
CA SER A 113 -1.65 21.22 2.20
C SER A 113 -1.96 20.42 3.46
N TYR A 114 -2.66 19.30 3.32
CA TYR A 114 -2.97 18.41 4.43
C TYR A 114 -1.69 17.82 5.08
N PHE A 115 -0.70 17.40 4.29
CA PHE A 115 0.59 16.95 4.83
C PHE A 115 1.35 18.07 5.55
N ASN A 116 1.32 19.30 5.02
CA ASN A 116 1.93 20.45 5.69
C ASN A 116 1.29 20.74 7.04
N ILE A 117 -0.05 20.69 7.12
CA ILE A 117 -0.76 20.81 8.40
C ILE A 117 -0.29 19.72 9.37
N LYS A 118 -0.28 18.44 8.94
CA LYS A 118 0.18 17.33 9.79
C LYS A 118 1.65 17.46 10.22
N ARG A 119 2.51 18.06 9.41
CA ARG A 119 3.89 18.34 9.78
C ARG A 119 4.00 19.39 10.89
N GLN A 120 3.10 20.38 10.89
CA GLN A 120 3.10 21.49 11.85
C GLN A 120 2.37 21.15 13.15
N THR A 121 1.25 20.41 13.07
CA THR A 121 0.34 20.14 14.19
C THR A 121 0.34 18.69 14.64
N GLY A 122 0.99 17.80 13.90
CA GLY A 122 1.09 16.39 14.25
C GLY A 122 1.97 16.16 15.47
N PRO A 123 1.90 14.95 16.05
CA PRO A 123 2.69 14.62 17.22
C PRO A 123 4.19 14.68 16.94
N GLY A 124 4.96 15.24 17.89
CA GLY A 124 6.41 15.45 17.74
C GLY A 124 7.25 14.18 17.59
N TRP A 125 6.70 13.00 17.88
CA TRP A 125 7.37 11.72 17.65
C TRP A 125 7.36 11.26 16.18
N LEU A 126 6.57 11.91 15.31
CA LEU A 126 6.58 11.63 13.88
C LEU A 126 7.83 12.26 13.23
N PRO A 127 8.68 11.47 12.56
CA PRO A 127 10.00 11.92 12.14
C PRO A 127 9.94 12.63 10.77
N TRP A 128 9.19 13.74 10.68
CA TRP A 128 9.04 14.52 9.44
C TRP A 128 10.37 15.04 8.86
N GLN A 129 11.39 15.23 9.70
CA GLN A 129 12.74 15.58 9.28
C GLN A 129 13.43 14.53 8.40
N ARG A 130 12.91 13.30 8.36
CA ARG A 130 13.37 12.23 7.47
C ARG A 130 12.84 12.34 6.05
N LEU A 131 11.85 13.21 5.82
CA LEU A 131 11.34 13.46 4.47
C LEU A 131 12.32 14.36 3.71
N HIS A 132 12.90 13.81 2.66
CA HIS A 132 13.78 14.56 1.77
C HIS A 132 12.98 15.20 0.62
N GLY A 133 12.80 16.52 0.71
CA GLY A 133 12.04 17.33 -0.26
C GLY A 133 10.53 17.17 -0.14
N ASP A 134 9.80 17.65 -1.14
CA ASP A 134 8.33 17.58 -1.15
C ASP A 134 7.81 16.24 -1.66
N VAL A 135 6.64 15.86 -1.16
CA VAL A 135 5.89 14.72 -1.68
C VAL A 135 5.46 14.98 -3.13
N LYS A 136 5.70 14.00 -4.01
CA LYS A 136 5.30 14.06 -5.41
C LYS A 136 4.12 13.15 -5.70
N PHE A 137 3.26 13.58 -6.62
CA PHE A 137 2.15 12.80 -7.15
C PHE A 137 2.44 12.58 -8.62
N GLU A 138 2.69 11.33 -8.99
CA GLU A 138 3.31 10.98 -10.27
C GLU A 138 2.48 9.94 -11.01
N ASP A 139 2.63 9.94 -12.33
CA ASP A 139 2.09 8.87 -13.17
C ASP A 139 2.80 7.55 -12.83
N GLN A 140 2.01 6.49 -12.66
CA GLN A 140 2.48 5.14 -12.36
C GLN A 140 3.43 4.60 -13.44
N ALA A 141 3.26 4.99 -14.70
CA ALA A 141 4.12 4.58 -15.81
C ALA A 141 5.58 5.04 -15.64
N LYS A 142 5.81 6.15 -14.92
CA LYS A 142 7.15 6.73 -14.73
C LYS A 142 7.99 6.01 -13.67
N TRP A 143 7.37 5.25 -12.78
CA TRP A 143 8.05 4.69 -11.61
C TRP A 143 7.74 3.20 -11.41
N ASP A 144 8.76 2.37 -11.54
CA ASP A 144 8.66 0.92 -11.27
C ASP A 144 8.15 0.63 -9.85
N GLY A 145 8.51 1.47 -8.87
CA GLY A 145 8.02 1.36 -7.49
C GLY A 145 6.51 1.58 -7.35
N LEU A 146 5.92 2.49 -8.14
CA LEU A 146 4.46 2.69 -8.14
C LEU A 146 3.74 1.52 -8.83
N GLN A 147 4.35 0.93 -9.87
CA GLN A 147 3.83 -0.29 -10.50
C GLN A 147 3.88 -1.48 -9.54
N ALA A 148 4.97 -1.63 -8.78
CA ALA A 148 5.08 -2.65 -7.74
C ALA A 148 4.06 -2.45 -6.61
N ALA A 149 3.89 -1.20 -6.14
CA ALA A 149 2.91 -0.87 -5.10
C ALA A 149 1.47 -1.25 -5.50
N ASP A 150 1.09 -1.03 -6.77
CA ASP A 150 -0.20 -1.48 -7.32
C ASP A 150 -0.32 -3.00 -7.34
N GLN A 151 0.74 -3.73 -7.66
CA GLN A 151 0.70 -5.20 -7.61
C GLN A 151 0.48 -5.72 -6.18
N TYR A 152 1.20 -5.16 -5.21
CA TYR A 152 1.01 -5.48 -3.80
C TYR A 152 -0.41 -5.13 -3.33
N ALA A 153 -0.92 -3.94 -3.66
CA ALA A 153 -2.30 -3.55 -3.36
C ALA A 153 -3.32 -4.52 -4.00
N GLY A 154 -3.04 -4.99 -5.21
CA GLY A 154 -3.82 -6.01 -5.91
C GLY A 154 -3.85 -7.36 -5.20
N MET A 155 -2.72 -7.84 -4.70
CA MET A 155 -2.63 -9.08 -3.90
C MET A 155 -3.48 -8.99 -2.63
N LEU A 156 -3.38 -7.86 -1.91
CA LEU A 156 -4.25 -7.62 -0.76
C LEU A 156 -5.72 -7.59 -1.17
N SER A 157 -6.06 -6.87 -2.25
CA SER A 157 -7.43 -6.78 -2.74
C SER A 157 -8.01 -8.16 -3.08
N ALA A 158 -7.22 -9.06 -3.65
CA ALA A 158 -7.67 -10.42 -3.97
C ALA A 158 -7.79 -11.33 -2.73
N ALA A 159 -7.04 -11.03 -1.67
CA ALA A 159 -7.15 -11.73 -0.40
C ALA A 159 -8.40 -11.31 0.40
N ILE A 160 -8.82 -10.04 0.33
CA ILE A 160 -9.91 -9.50 1.19
C ILE A 160 -11.25 -9.36 0.49
N ARG A 161 -11.32 -9.50 -0.84
CA ARG A 161 -12.56 -9.41 -1.60
C ARG A 161 -12.95 -10.78 -2.13
N PRO A 162 -14.18 -11.24 -1.88
CA PRO A 162 -14.64 -12.49 -2.48
C PRO A 162 -14.69 -12.36 -4.00
N ASP A 163 -14.37 -13.43 -4.70
CA ASP A 163 -14.68 -13.59 -6.11
C ASP A 163 -16.20 -13.80 -6.32
N GLN A 164 -16.61 -13.97 -7.58
CA GLN A 164 -18.01 -14.16 -7.94
C GLN A 164 -18.66 -15.43 -7.34
N PHE A 165 -17.86 -16.36 -6.82
CA PHE A 165 -18.29 -17.61 -6.19
C PHE A 165 -18.07 -17.60 -4.66
N GLY A 166 -17.65 -16.47 -4.07
CA GLY A 166 -17.37 -16.34 -2.64
C GLY A 166 -15.97 -16.79 -2.21
N GLY A 167 -15.10 -17.17 -3.15
CA GLY A 167 -13.72 -17.58 -2.87
C GLY A 167 -12.78 -16.39 -2.63
N PHE A 168 -11.65 -16.63 -1.95
CA PHE A 168 -10.62 -15.63 -1.68
C PHE A 168 -9.25 -16.12 -2.13
N GLU A 169 -8.41 -15.24 -2.69
CA GLU A 169 -7.08 -15.59 -3.20
C GLU A 169 -5.97 -15.11 -2.25
N ALA A 170 -5.99 -15.60 -1.01
CA ALA A 170 -5.02 -15.20 0.01
C ALA A 170 -3.58 -15.66 -0.25
N ALA A 171 -3.39 -16.73 -1.04
CA ALA A 171 -2.08 -17.31 -1.32
C ALA A 171 -1.06 -16.28 -1.82
N HIS A 172 -1.51 -15.31 -2.64
CA HIS A 172 -0.65 -14.26 -3.20
C HIS A 172 -0.14 -13.29 -2.13
N LEU A 173 -1.02 -12.88 -1.21
CA LEU A 173 -0.67 -12.05 -0.06
C LEU A 173 0.26 -12.81 0.90
N LEU A 174 -0.06 -14.08 1.18
CA LEU A 174 0.73 -14.91 2.08
C LEU A 174 2.14 -15.19 1.53
N ALA A 175 2.30 -15.28 0.21
CA ALA A 175 3.61 -15.43 -0.44
C ALA A 175 4.55 -14.23 -0.25
N ILE A 176 4.01 -13.03 0.02
CA ILE A 176 4.80 -11.81 0.25
C ILE A 176 4.79 -11.34 1.71
N ARG A 177 4.19 -12.11 2.63
CA ARG A 177 3.99 -11.71 4.04
C ARG A 177 5.29 -11.44 4.79
N HIS A 178 6.41 -12.05 4.37
CA HIS A 178 7.74 -11.82 4.93
C HIS A 178 8.28 -10.43 4.61
N GLN A 179 7.76 -9.76 3.58
CA GLN A 179 8.11 -8.39 3.21
C GLN A 179 7.29 -7.34 3.96
N LEU A 180 6.25 -7.73 4.71
CA LEU A 180 5.52 -6.78 5.56
C LEU A 180 6.44 -6.20 6.62
N ARG A 181 6.35 -4.88 6.83
CA ARG A 181 7.10 -4.22 7.92
C ARG A 181 6.68 -4.81 9.27
N ARG A 182 7.66 -5.19 10.08
CA ARG A 182 7.46 -5.70 11.45
C ARG A 182 8.22 -4.90 12.48
N ILE A 183 7.66 -4.81 13.67
CA ILE A 183 8.34 -4.37 14.90
C ILE A 183 8.16 -5.49 15.92
N ASN A 184 9.25 -6.00 16.47
CA ASN A 184 9.26 -7.15 17.40
C ASN A 184 8.47 -8.36 16.86
N GLY A 185 8.62 -8.66 15.56
CA GLY A 185 7.93 -9.78 14.90
C GLY A 185 6.47 -9.50 14.49
N VAL A 186 5.85 -8.43 14.96
CA VAL A 186 4.44 -8.10 14.69
C VAL A 186 4.32 -7.14 13.51
N SER A 187 3.48 -7.45 12.52
CA SER A 187 3.16 -6.49 11.44
C SER A 187 1.88 -5.70 11.69
N TRP A 188 0.93 -6.24 12.47
CA TRP A 188 -0.32 -5.56 12.82
C TRP A 188 -0.03 -4.18 13.43
N SER A 189 -0.74 -3.15 12.97
CA SER A 189 -0.52 -1.74 13.28
C SER A 189 0.80 -1.11 12.79
N TYR A 190 1.72 -1.90 12.22
CA TYR A 190 2.98 -1.46 11.63
C TYR A 190 2.94 -1.60 10.10
N GLY A 191 3.29 -2.76 9.55
CA GLY A 191 3.19 -3.10 8.13
C GLY A 191 1.76 -3.40 7.68
N PHE A 192 0.84 -3.66 8.60
CA PHE A 192 -0.58 -3.80 8.31
C PHE A 192 -1.40 -2.91 9.23
N LYS A 193 -1.65 -1.67 8.80
CA LYS A 193 -2.45 -0.69 9.55
C LYS A 193 -3.90 -0.78 9.09
N TYR A 194 -4.72 -1.48 9.88
CA TYR A 194 -6.15 -1.54 9.70
C TYR A 194 -6.85 -0.43 10.50
N LEU A 195 -7.86 0.19 9.88
CA LEU A 195 -8.70 1.24 10.44
C LEU A 195 -10.16 0.85 10.14
N GLY A 196 -10.75 0.04 11.03
CA GLY A 196 -12.08 -0.53 10.87
C GLY A 196 -12.45 -1.37 12.10
N ASN A 197 -13.42 -2.27 11.94
CA ASN A 197 -13.71 -3.28 12.96
C ASN A 197 -12.72 -4.45 12.85
N ASP A 198 -11.93 -4.69 13.88
CA ASP A 198 -10.91 -5.75 13.88
C ASP A 198 -11.48 -7.11 13.46
N VAL A 199 -12.72 -7.41 13.88
CA VAL A 199 -13.43 -8.66 13.53
C VAL A 199 -13.57 -8.85 12.01
N THR A 200 -13.72 -7.77 11.24
CA THR A 200 -13.83 -7.84 9.78
C THR A 200 -12.56 -8.44 9.15
N MET A 201 -11.39 -8.08 9.66
CA MET A 201 -10.13 -8.56 9.13
C MET A 201 -9.70 -9.89 9.78
N THR A 202 -9.84 -10.00 11.10
CA THR A 202 -9.45 -11.21 11.83
C THR A 202 -10.40 -12.39 11.59
N GLY A 203 -11.62 -12.13 11.11
CA GLY A 203 -12.59 -13.14 10.70
C GLY A 203 -12.40 -13.67 9.28
N MET A 204 -11.40 -13.18 8.52
CA MET A 204 -11.14 -13.69 7.17
C MET A 204 -10.73 -15.19 7.23
N PRO A 205 -11.18 -16.04 6.28
CA PRO A 205 -10.92 -17.49 6.32
C PRO A 205 -9.43 -17.87 6.32
N TRP A 206 -8.58 -16.98 5.82
CA TRP A 206 -7.13 -17.17 5.74
C TRP A 206 -6.38 -16.45 6.85
N TRP A 207 -7.05 -15.67 7.70
CA TRP A 207 -6.40 -14.90 8.76
C TRP A 207 -5.54 -15.86 9.61
N PRO A 208 -4.21 -15.72 9.58
CA PRO A 208 -3.35 -16.75 10.13
C PRO A 208 -3.32 -16.66 11.65
N THR A 209 -3.10 -17.79 12.32
CA THR A 209 -2.97 -17.88 13.79
C THR A 209 -1.85 -17.01 14.34
N GLY A 210 -0.83 -16.70 13.52
CA GLY A 210 0.29 -15.79 13.84
C GLY A 210 0.08 -14.34 13.41
N GLY A 211 -1.09 -13.99 12.87
CA GLY A 211 -1.37 -12.69 12.27
C GLY A 211 -0.58 -12.42 10.99
N LEU A 212 -0.90 -11.29 10.35
CA LEU A 212 -0.08 -10.77 9.27
C LEU A 212 1.26 -10.28 9.78
#